data_AF-A0A2Z3JFM3-F1
#
_entry.id   AF-A0A2Z3JFM3-F1
#
_cell.length_a   1.000
_cell.length_b   1.000
_cell.length_c   1.000
_cell.angle_alpha   90.00
_cell.angle_beta   90.00
_cell.angle_gamma   90.00
#
_symmetry.space_group_name_H-M   'P 1'
#
loop_
_entity.id
_entity.type
_entity.pdbx_description
1 polymer ?
#
loop_
_entity_poly.entity_id
_entity_poly.type
_entity_poly.pdbx_seq_one_letter_code
_entity_poly.pdbx_strand_id
1 'polypeptide(L)'
;MSKGVTRTREWDGEKLAAFLQEGLEIWAADKHPDFEMRVLVSRQAEIRFENWKPDKKMAEDLRQEIGDQMSVVMEGIEAEDYLSE
;
A
#
# COMPACT_ATOMS: atom_id res chain seq x y z
N MET A 1 -21.47 0.74 35.81
CA MET A 1 -21.10 1.22 34.47
C MET A 1 -19.80 0.56 34.06
N SER A 2 -19.86 -0.49 33.23
CA SER A 2 -18.67 -1.12 32.68
C SER A 2 -18.01 -0.15 31.70
N LYS A 3 -16.76 0.25 31.97
CA LYS A 3 -15.93 1.01 31.01
C LYS A 3 -15.98 0.24 29.69
N GLY A 4 -16.52 0.87 28.65
CA GLY A 4 -16.53 0.30 27.31
C GLY A 4 -15.09 -0.01 26.93
N VAL A 5 -14.76 -1.29 26.87
CA VAL A 5 -13.49 -1.74 26.31
C VAL A 5 -13.64 -1.55 24.80
N THR A 6 -13.24 -0.39 24.30
CA THR A 6 -12.96 -0.22 22.88
C THR A 6 -11.79 -1.15 22.57
N ARG A 7 -12.09 -2.37 22.11
CA ARG A 7 -11.11 -3.25 21.48
C ARG A 7 -10.82 -2.64 20.12
N THR A 8 -9.91 -1.68 20.08
CA THR A 8 -9.33 -1.25 18.80
C THR A 8 -8.59 -2.47 18.27
N ARG A 9 -9.17 -3.12 17.25
CA ARG A 9 -8.48 -4.19 16.54
C ARG A 9 -7.36 -3.56 15.73
N GLU A 10 -6.15 -4.08 15.87
CA GLU A 10 -5.00 -3.61 15.11
C GLU A 10 -5.04 -4.28 13.73
N TRP A 11 -4.52 -3.59 12.71
CA TRP A 11 -4.36 -4.19 11.39
C TRP A 11 -3.10 -5.05 11.39
N ASP A 12 -3.20 -6.23 10.80
CA ASP A 12 -2.05 -7.05 10.46
C ASP A 12 -1.34 -6.41 9.26
N GLY A 13 -0.32 -5.61 9.56
CA GLY A 13 0.43 -4.87 8.56
C GLY A 13 1.12 -5.76 7.53
N GLU A 14 1.53 -6.97 7.89
CA GLU A 14 2.19 -7.91 6.97
C GLU A 14 1.18 -8.48 5.97
N LYS A 15 -0.01 -8.89 6.44
CA LYS A 15 -1.09 -9.31 5.53
C LYS A 15 -1.53 -8.17 4.61
N LEU A 16 -1.65 -6.96 5.15
CA LEU A 16 -2.03 -5.80 4.36
C LEU A 16 -0.98 -5.44 3.30
N ALA A 17 0.31 -5.50 3.65
CA ALA A 17 1.40 -5.26 2.72
C ALA A 17 1.43 -6.32 1.61
N ALA A 18 1.19 -7.59 1.93
CA ALA A 18 1.11 -8.67 0.94
C ALA A 18 -0.05 -8.45 -0.05
N PHE A 19 -1.24 -8.09 0.44
CA PHE A 19 -2.38 -7.79 -0.41
C PHE A 19 -2.12 -6.60 -1.34
N LEU A 20 -1.55 -5.52 -0.80
CA LEU A 20 -1.15 -4.36 -1.59
C LEU A 20 -0.07 -4.71 -2.61
N GLN A 21 0.91 -5.53 -2.26
CA GLN A 21 1.96 -5.99 -3.17
C GLN A 21 1.33 -6.67 -4.39
N GLU A 22 0.44 -7.64 -4.20
CA GLU A 22 -0.19 -8.37 -5.29
C GLU A 22 -0.97 -7.43 -6.24
N GLY A 23 -1.78 -6.53 -5.69
CA GLY A 23 -2.58 -5.61 -6.50
C GLY A 23 -1.75 -4.56 -7.24
N LEU A 24 -0.74 -3.99 -6.58
CA LEU A 24 0.10 -2.95 -7.17
C LEU A 24 1.11 -3.50 -8.17
N GLU A 25 1.63 -4.71 -7.96
CA GLU A 25 2.59 -5.34 -8.87
C GLU A 25 1.95 -5.65 -10.23
N ILE A 26 0.69 -6.13 -10.24
CA ILE A 26 -0.06 -6.35 -11.48
C ILE A 26 -0.22 -5.05 -12.27
N TRP A 27 -0.60 -3.97 -11.58
CA TRP A 27 -0.72 -2.65 -12.19
C TRP A 27 0.62 -2.12 -12.72
N ALA A 28 1.68 -2.24 -11.91
CA ALA A 28 3.01 -1.80 -12.28
C ALA A 28 3.50 -2.54 -13.52
N ALA A 29 3.35 -3.86 -13.58
CA ALA A 29 3.76 -4.66 -14.74
C ALA A 29 3.02 -4.27 -16.03
N ASP A 30 1.76 -3.82 -15.96
CA ASP A 30 0.98 -3.35 -17.11
C ASP A 30 1.39 -1.95 -17.57
N LYS A 31 1.48 -0.98 -16.64
CA LYS A 31 1.69 0.44 -16.96
C LYS A 31 3.15 0.83 -17.06
N HIS A 32 3.98 0.16 -16.29
CA HIS A 32 5.33 0.54 -15.91
C HIS A 32 6.19 -0.74 -15.96
N PRO A 33 6.38 -1.37 -17.13
CA PRO A 33 7.03 -2.68 -17.26
C PRO A 33 8.53 -2.65 -16.93
N ASP A 34 9.14 -1.46 -16.95
CA ASP A 34 10.58 -1.28 -16.70
C ASP A 34 10.94 -1.13 -15.22
N PHE A 35 9.96 -1.21 -14.31
CA PHE A 35 10.16 -0.98 -12.88
C PHE A 35 9.68 -2.17 -12.05
N GLU A 36 10.46 -2.52 -11.04
CA GLU A 36 10.07 -3.49 -10.02
C GLU A 36 9.49 -2.74 -8.82
N MET A 37 8.31 -3.16 -8.35
CA MET A 37 7.65 -2.54 -7.20
C MET A 37 7.69 -3.46 -5.98
N ARG A 38 7.96 -2.87 -4.81
CA ARG A 38 7.92 -3.57 -3.53
C ARG A 38 7.16 -2.76 -2.47
N VAL A 39 6.24 -3.42 -1.79
CA VAL A 39 5.47 -2.90 -0.65
C VAL A 39 6.09 -3.45 0.63
N LEU A 40 6.39 -2.57 1.58
CA LEU A 40 7.01 -2.93 2.85
C LEU A 40 6.22 -2.31 3.99
N VAL A 41 6.12 -3.03 5.11
CA VAL A 41 5.57 -2.48 6.34
C VAL A 41 6.53 -1.42 6.89
N SER A 42 6.03 -0.20 7.04
CA SER A 42 6.80 0.93 7.59
C SER A 42 5.98 1.70 8.62
N ARG A 43 6.68 2.36 9.55
CA ARG A 43 6.06 3.30 10.50
C ARG A 43 5.63 4.61 9.84
N GLN A 44 6.07 4.87 8.62
CA GLN A 44 5.76 6.08 7.86
C GLN A 44 5.33 5.67 6.45
N ALA A 45 4.25 6.28 5.97
CA ALA A 45 3.84 6.13 4.57
C ALA A 45 4.82 6.90 3.68
N GLU A 46 5.61 6.19 2.90
CA GLU A 46 6.61 6.76 2.00
C GLU A 46 6.72 5.96 0.71
N ILE A 47 6.92 6.68 -0.41
CA ILE A 47 7.28 6.07 -1.70
C ILE A 47 8.74 6.42 -1.97
N ARG A 48 9.58 5.42 -2.24
CA ARG A 48 11.00 5.58 -2.54
C ARG A 48 11.29 5.05 -3.94
N PHE A 49 12.15 5.77 -4.67
CA PHE A 49 12.66 5.34 -5.97
C PHE A 49 14.09 4.87 -5.76
N GLU A 50 14.31 3.56 -5.84
CA GLU A 50 15.63 2.96 -5.64
C GLU A 50 16.38 2.84 -6.97
N ASN A 51 17.68 3.16 -6.98
CA ASN A 51 18.55 3.12 -8.16
C ASN A 51 18.06 3.94 -9.37
N TRP A 52 17.05 4.80 -9.15
CA TRP A 52 16.43 5.64 -10.16
C TRP A 52 16.15 7.02 -9.59
N LYS A 53 16.31 8.05 -10.43
CA LYS A 53 16.12 9.46 -10.07
C LYS A 53 15.22 10.12 -11.11
N PRO A 54 13.89 9.93 -11.05
CA PRO A 54 12.97 10.67 -11.90
C PRO A 54 13.10 12.17 -11.63
N ASP A 55 12.79 12.99 -12.62
CA ASP A 55 12.68 14.42 -12.39
C ASP A 55 11.50 14.74 -11.45
N LYS A 56 11.45 15.98 -10.97
CA LYS A 56 10.47 16.38 -9.95
C LYS A 56 9.03 16.13 -10.39
N LYS A 57 8.69 16.45 -11.65
CA LYS A 57 7.32 16.31 -12.14
C LYS A 57 6.96 14.83 -12.31
N MET A 58 7.86 14.06 -12.92
CA MET A 58 7.67 12.62 -13.08
C MET A 58 7.52 11.92 -11.71
N ALA A 59 8.32 12.31 -10.72
CA ALA A 59 8.22 11.77 -9.37
C ALA A 59 6.89 12.12 -8.69
N GLU A 60 6.37 13.33 -8.90
CA GLU A 60 5.06 13.76 -8.38
C GLU A 60 3.92 12.97 -9.04
N ASP A 61 3.95 12.86 -10.37
CA ASP A 61 2.95 12.14 -11.16
C ASP A 61 2.89 10.65 -10.73
N LEU A 62 4.06 9.99 -10.61
CA LEU A 62 4.13 8.59 -10.17
C LEU A 62 3.63 8.36 -8.75
N ARG A 63 3.92 9.29 -7.82
CA ARG A 63 3.43 9.19 -6.45
C ARG A 63 1.90 9.30 -6.41
N GLN A 64 1.33 10.18 -7.23
CA GLN A 64 -0.12 10.31 -7.33
C GLN A 64 -0.74 9.04 -7.91
N GLU A 65 -0.21 8.54 -9.03
CA GLU A 65 -0.69 7.31 -9.66
C GLU A 65 -0.66 6.10 -8.70
N ILE A 66 0.45 5.92 -7.96
CA ILE A 66 0.56 4.84 -6.97
C ILE A 66 -0.49 5.03 -5.86
N GLY A 67 -0.70 6.25 -5.38
CA GLY A 67 -1.71 6.55 -4.34
C GLY A 67 -3.14 6.27 -4.81
N ASP A 68 -3.46 6.63 -6.05
CA ASP A 68 -4.76 6.35 -6.67
C ASP A 68 -4.96 4.84 -6.81
N GLN A 69 -3.93 4.12 -7.28
CA GLN A 69 -4.00 2.66 -7.42
C GLN A 69 -4.10 1.95 -6.07
N MET A 70 -3.40 2.42 -5.03
CA MET A 70 -3.57 1.90 -3.66
C MET A 70 -5.02 2.01 -3.21
N SER A 71 -5.69 3.12 -3.51
CA SER A 71 -7.11 3.31 -3.16
C SER A 71 -7.99 2.27 -3.86
N VAL A 72 -7.76 2.03 -5.15
CA VAL A 72 -8.49 1.00 -5.93
C VAL A 72 -8.26 -0.40 -5.37
N VAL A 73 -7.02 -0.77 -5.05
CA VAL A 73 -6.71 -2.09 -4.47
C VAL A 73 -7.40 -2.26 -3.12
N MET A 74 -7.38 -1.22 -2.28
CA MET A 74 -8.03 -1.21 -0.97
C MET A 74 -9.56 -1.29 -1.03
N GLU A 75 -10.22 -0.97 -2.15
CA GLU A 75 -11.66 -1.24 -2.31
C GLU A 75 -11.99 -2.73 -2.34
N GLY A 76 -11.01 -3.59 -2.63
CA GLY A 76 -11.16 -5.05 -2.65
C GLY A 76 -10.98 -5.75 -1.32
N ILE A 77 -10.76 -5.02 -0.21
CA ILE A 77 -10.46 -5.61 1.10
C ILE A 77 -11.72 -5.85 1.93
N GLU A 78 -11.86 -7.06 2.50
CA GLU A 78 -12.76 -7.29 3.63
C GLU A 78 -11.95 -7.10 4.92
N ALA A 79 -12.24 -6.02 5.67
CA ALA A 79 -11.39 -5.60 6.79
C ALA A 79 -11.15 -6.70 7.83
N GLU A 80 -12.11 -7.61 8.04
CA GLU A 80 -12.03 -8.68 9.03
C GLU A 80 -10.89 -9.67 8.77
N ASP A 81 -10.48 -9.87 7.51
CA ASP A 81 -9.42 -10.80 7.11
C ASP A 81 -8.01 -10.30 7.46
N TYR A 82 -7.90 -8.99 7.73
CA TYR A 82 -6.63 -8.26 7.88
C TYR A 82 -6.49 -7.61 9.25
N LEU A 83 -7.37 -7.93 10.20
CA LEU A 83 -7.19 -7.55 11.59
C LEU A 83 -6.35 -8.61 12.31
N SER A 84 -5.52 -8.17 13.26
CA SER A 84 -4.80 -9.06 14.16
C SER A 84 -5.79 -9.85 15.03
N GLU A 85 -5.54 -11.14 15.23
CA GLU A 85 -6.33 -12.01 16.13
C GLU A 85 -6.31 -11.55 17.60
#